data_AF-A0A2N2ZWH1-F1
#
_entry.id   AF-A0A2N2ZWH1-F1
#
_cell.length_a   1.000
_cell.length_b   1.000
_cell.length_c   1.000
_cell.angle_alpha   90.00
_cell.angle_beta   90.00
_cell.angle_gamma   90.00
#
_symmetry.space_group_name_H-M   'P 1'
#
loop_
_entity.id
_entity.type
_entity.pdbx_description
1 polymer ?
#
loop_
_entity_poly.entity_id
_entity_poly.type
_entity_poly.pdbx_seq_one_letter_code
_entity_poly.pdbx_strand_id
1 'polypeptide(L)'
;SITLENFARDVAQRINEFEANFDQTASEMAGEIVNDIEESIDFLNRDTAWVHQPELKPHFTGKRELESFSSRIDEIRPLFDENDAPFEKLKHAYSQLLSMNEERKAARSRRITMRPAVSAGPEAEEAIQVAGEALLKSYPDAKVLKASVVKEWEQKRTENWLDNTRTQWVVRNFRETSVELAARINGNNHSLFCMHVEKDVNPDGTYGRISSHLMFEEMMAAENIS
;
A
#
# COMPACT_ATOMS: atom_id res chain seq x y z
N SER A 1 18.17 -29.15 52.96
CA SER A 1 19.34 -28.42 52.45
C SER A 1 19.43 -28.69 50.97
N ILE A 2 18.98 -27.77 50.13
CA ILE A 2 19.18 -27.83 48.67
C ILE A 2 20.64 -27.44 48.46
N THR A 3 21.49 -28.41 48.17
CA THR A 3 22.95 -28.24 48.16
C THR A 3 23.42 -27.54 46.89
N LEU A 4 24.51 -26.77 47.01
CA LEU A 4 25.24 -26.15 45.89
C LEU A 4 25.54 -27.13 44.74
N GLU A 5 25.70 -28.42 45.04
CA GLU A 5 25.89 -29.49 44.05
C GLU A 5 24.69 -29.71 43.14
N ASN A 6 23.46 -29.60 43.65
CA ASN A 6 22.25 -29.68 42.82
C ASN A 6 22.14 -28.46 41.91
N PHE A 7 22.56 -27.29 42.39
CA PHE A 7 22.59 -26.06 41.60
C PHE A 7 23.66 -26.12 40.51
N ALA A 8 24.85 -26.62 40.82
CA ALA A 8 25.94 -26.80 39.85
C ALA A 8 25.56 -27.81 38.76
N ARG A 9 24.85 -28.89 39.12
CA ARG A 9 24.36 -29.88 38.15
C ARG A 9 23.29 -29.30 37.23
N ASP A 10 22.33 -28.53 37.77
CA ASP A 10 21.29 -27.85 36.97
C ASP A 10 21.89 -26.82 36.01
N VAL A 11 22.86 -26.01 36.46
CA VAL A 11 23.56 -25.04 35.60
C VAL A 11 24.35 -25.75 34.49
N ALA A 12 25.08 -26.82 34.80
CA ALA A 12 25.82 -27.58 33.81
C ALA A 12 24.90 -28.22 32.76
N GLN A 13 23.74 -28.73 33.17
CA GLN A 13 22.74 -29.27 32.27
C GLN A 13 22.18 -28.18 31.34
N ARG A 14 21.81 -27.02 31.88
CA ARG A 14 21.30 -25.89 31.09
C ARG A 14 22.32 -25.36 30.08
N ILE A 15 23.61 -25.31 30.45
CA ILE A 15 24.68 -24.91 29.52
C ILE A 15 24.79 -25.92 28.37
N ASN A 16 24.73 -27.22 28.68
CA ASN A 16 24.82 -28.27 27.66
C ASN A 16 23.59 -28.31 26.73
N GLU A 17 22.41 -27.96 27.23
CA GLU A 17 21.17 -27.94 26.45
C GLU A 17 20.94 -26.58 25.75
N PHE A 18 21.71 -25.55 26.09
CA PHE A 18 21.48 -24.18 25.61
C PHE A 18 21.55 -24.08 24.08
N GLU A 19 22.59 -24.65 23.46
CA GLU A 19 22.77 -24.58 22.00
C GLU A 19 21.59 -25.25 21.28
N ALA A 20 21.23 -26.48 21.68
CA ALA A 20 20.09 -27.19 21.09
C ALA A 20 18.76 -26.47 21.29
N ASN A 21 18.52 -25.89 22.48
CA ASN A 21 17.31 -25.12 22.75
C ASN A 21 17.29 -23.81 21.97
N PHE A 22 18.44 -23.17 21.79
CA PHE A 22 18.59 -21.96 20.99
C PHE A 22 18.29 -22.25 19.52
N ASP A 23 18.91 -23.28 18.94
CA ASP A 23 18.69 -23.70 17.55
C ASP A 23 17.24 -24.06 17.28
N GLN A 24 16.60 -24.77 18.23
CA GLN A 24 15.18 -25.10 18.15
C GLN A 24 14.33 -23.82 18.16
N THR A 25 14.58 -22.90 19.09
CA THR A 25 13.81 -21.65 19.19
C THR A 25 13.99 -20.80 17.93
N ALA A 26 15.22 -20.69 17.40
CA ALA A 26 15.50 -20.00 16.15
C ALA A 26 14.72 -20.64 14.99
N SER A 27 14.78 -21.97 14.86
CA SER A 27 14.03 -22.69 13.82
C SER A 27 12.51 -22.50 13.94
N GLU A 28 11.96 -22.46 15.16
CA GLU A 28 10.53 -22.20 15.39
C GLU A 28 10.15 -20.78 14.95
N MET A 29 10.96 -19.77 15.32
CA MET A 29 10.74 -18.38 14.86
C MET A 29 10.74 -18.27 13.33
N ALA A 30 11.70 -18.92 12.64
CA ALA A 30 11.71 -18.96 11.17
C ALA A 30 10.47 -19.68 10.61
N GLY A 31 10.07 -20.79 11.23
CA GLY A 31 8.90 -21.56 10.83
C GLY A 31 7.59 -20.78 10.92
N GLU A 32 7.40 -19.97 11.96
CA GLU A 32 6.22 -19.10 12.09
C GLU A 32 6.13 -18.07 10.96
N ILE A 33 7.25 -17.41 10.62
CA ILE A 33 7.27 -16.44 9.52
C ILE A 33 7.00 -17.14 8.17
N VAL A 34 7.57 -18.34 7.98
CA VAL A 34 7.30 -19.16 6.78
C VAL A 34 5.82 -19.45 6.65
N ASN A 35 5.15 -19.89 7.72
CA ASN A 35 3.73 -20.20 7.68
C ASN A 35 2.89 -18.98 7.28
N ASP A 36 3.16 -17.81 7.86
CA ASP A 36 2.45 -16.58 7.50
C ASP A 36 2.65 -16.20 6.01
N ILE A 37 3.86 -16.37 5.49
CA ILE A 37 4.16 -16.13 4.06
C ILE A 37 3.45 -17.15 3.17
N GLU A 38 3.45 -18.43 3.56
CA GLU A 38 2.77 -19.52 2.85
C GLU A 38 1.24 -19.29 2.82
N GLU A 39 0.65 -18.74 3.89
CA GLU A 39 -0.76 -18.32 3.89
C GLU A 39 -1.06 -17.23 2.85
N SER A 40 -0.19 -16.20 2.75
CA SER A 40 -0.32 -15.17 1.70
C SER A 40 -0.16 -15.78 0.30
N ILE A 41 0.78 -16.70 0.10
CA ILE A 41 0.97 -17.43 -1.17
C ILE A 41 -0.28 -18.25 -1.52
N ASP A 42 -0.83 -18.99 -0.57
CA ASP A 42 -2.03 -19.81 -0.76
C ASP A 42 -3.24 -18.96 -1.12
N PHE A 43 -3.39 -17.79 -0.49
CA PHE A 43 -4.42 -16.83 -0.86
C PHE A 43 -4.29 -16.42 -2.33
N LEU A 44 -3.07 -16.06 -2.77
CA LEU A 44 -2.82 -15.70 -4.16
C LEU A 44 -3.08 -16.89 -5.10
N ASN A 45 -2.68 -18.11 -4.75
CA ASN A 45 -2.94 -19.30 -5.56
C ASN A 45 -4.43 -19.65 -5.70
N ARG A 46 -5.28 -19.21 -4.76
CA ARG A 46 -6.75 -19.34 -4.89
C ARG A 46 -7.34 -18.26 -5.78
N ASP A 47 -6.76 -17.06 -5.79
CA ASP A 47 -7.12 -15.96 -6.70
C ASP A 47 -6.55 -16.20 -8.11
N THR A 48 -7.20 -17.08 -8.90
CA THR A 48 -6.77 -17.42 -10.27
C THR A 48 -7.77 -17.03 -11.35
N ALA A 49 -8.98 -16.58 -10.98
CA ALA A 49 -10.03 -16.22 -11.94
C ALA A 49 -9.56 -15.15 -12.95
N TRP A 50 -8.72 -14.21 -12.49
CA TRP A 50 -8.15 -13.14 -13.31
C TRP A 50 -7.31 -13.66 -14.49
N VAL A 51 -6.80 -14.89 -14.45
CA VAL A 51 -6.00 -15.47 -15.54
C VAL A 51 -6.84 -15.63 -16.81
N HIS A 52 -8.11 -15.98 -16.67
CA HIS A 52 -9.02 -16.22 -17.80
C HIS A 52 -10.10 -15.15 -17.97
N GLN A 53 -10.23 -14.23 -17.01
CA GLN A 53 -11.19 -13.13 -16.99
C GLN A 53 -10.43 -11.79 -17.00
N PRO A 54 -10.22 -11.18 -18.19
CA PRO A 54 -9.44 -9.94 -18.35
C PRO A 54 -9.98 -8.74 -17.56
N GLU A 55 -11.28 -8.72 -17.26
CA GLU A 55 -11.98 -7.68 -16.51
C GLU A 55 -11.67 -7.70 -15.02
N LEU A 56 -11.26 -8.85 -14.46
CA LEU A 56 -10.91 -8.96 -13.06
C LEU A 56 -9.50 -8.41 -12.83
N LYS A 57 -9.28 -7.70 -11.74
CA LYS A 57 -7.94 -7.21 -11.38
C LYS A 57 -7.31 -8.18 -10.39
N PRO A 58 -6.12 -8.76 -10.67
CA PRO A 58 -5.48 -9.66 -9.72
C PRO A 58 -5.22 -8.97 -8.38
N HIS A 59 -5.40 -9.74 -7.30
CA HIS A 59 -4.92 -9.35 -5.99
C HIS A 59 -3.40 -9.59 -5.89
N PHE A 60 -2.73 -8.84 -5.03
CA PHE A 60 -1.32 -9.00 -4.67
C PHE A 60 -1.14 -8.55 -3.22
N THR A 61 -0.15 -9.09 -2.52
CA THR A 61 0.14 -8.74 -1.13
C THR A 61 0.62 -7.29 -1.02
N GLY A 62 0.00 -6.52 -0.12
CA GLY A 62 0.24 -5.08 0.01
C GLY A 62 1.62 -4.74 0.57
N LYS A 63 2.09 -3.50 0.29
CA LYS A 63 3.42 -3.01 0.71
C LYS A 63 3.68 -3.18 2.22
N ARG A 64 2.73 -2.79 3.07
CA ARG A 64 2.87 -2.89 4.54
C ARG A 64 3.08 -4.32 5.02
N GLU A 65 2.40 -5.28 4.41
CA GLU A 65 2.52 -6.70 4.76
C GLU A 65 3.88 -7.25 4.32
N LEU A 66 4.31 -6.93 3.09
CA LEU A 66 5.66 -7.28 2.62
C LEU A 66 6.77 -6.68 3.49
N GLU A 67 6.61 -5.43 3.92
CA GLU A 67 7.54 -4.75 4.84
C GLU A 67 7.55 -5.41 6.22
N SER A 68 6.40 -5.85 6.71
CA SER A 68 6.28 -6.63 7.95
C SER A 68 7.08 -7.93 7.88
N PHE A 69 6.93 -8.69 6.79
CA PHE A 69 7.72 -9.91 6.57
C PHE A 69 9.21 -9.61 6.47
N SER A 70 9.61 -8.62 5.67
CA SER A 70 11.03 -8.22 5.55
C SER A 70 11.63 -7.87 6.90
N SER A 71 10.93 -7.08 7.71
CA SER A 71 11.40 -6.65 9.02
C SER A 71 11.59 -7.83 9.97
N ARG A 72 10.66 -8.79 9.99
CA ARG A 72 10.77 -9.99 10.84
C ARG A 72 11.91 -10.90 10.39
N ILE A 73 12.11 -11.04 9.07
CA ILE A 73 13.25 -11.79 8.50
C ILE A 73 14.58 -11.15 8.91
N ASP A 74 14.69 -9.83 8.80
CA ASP A 74 15.89 -9.08 9.19
C ASP A 74 16.18 -9.16 10.69
N GLU A 75 15.14 -9.19 11.53
CA GLU A 75 15.25 -9.31 12.99
C GLU A 75 15.85 -10.65 13.42
N ILE A 76 15.42 -11.77 12.81
CA ILE A 76 15.91 -13.10 13.18
C ILE A 76 17.18 -13.51 12.44
N ARG A 77 17.56 -12.81 11.36
CA ARG A 77 18.76 -13.13 10.56
C ARG A 77 20.03 -13.37 11.39
N PRO A 78 20.36 -12.59 12.45
CA PRO A 78 21.57 -12.81 13.23
C PRO A 78 21.61 -14.11 14.03
N LEU A 79 20.48 -14.83 14.13
CA LEU A 79 20.38 -16.10 14.84
C LEU A 79 20.82 -17.30 13.99
N PHE A 80 21.12 -17.09 12.70
CA PHE A 80 21.43 -18.15 11.75
C PHE A 80 22.77 -17.94 11.08
N ASP A 81 23.43 -19.05 10.76
CA ASP A 81 24.56 -19.11 9.84
C ASP A 81 24.07 -18.96 8.39
N GLU A 82 24.98 -18.59 7.49
CA GLU A 82 24.65 -18.29 6.08
C GLU A 82 23.94 -19.44 5.34
N ASN A 83 24.14 -20.70 5.77
CA ASN A 83 23.62 -21.90 5.10
C ASN A 83 22.59 -22.68 5.95
N ASP A 84 22.02 -22.07 7.00
CA ASP A 84 21.05 -22.75 7.84
C ASP A 84 19.76 -23.06 7.09
N ALA A 85 19.40 -24.35 7.03
CA ALA A 85 18.25 -24.83 6.29
C ALA A 85 16.91 -24.15 6.65
N PRO A 86 16.60 -23.86 7.94
CA PRO A 86 15.40 -23.11 8.29
C PRO A 86 15.36 -21.70 7.70
N PHE A 87 16.51 -21.00 7.71
CA PHE A 87 16.60 -19.65 7.17
C PHE A 87 16.60 -19.62 5.64
N GLU A 88 17.19 -20.63 4.99
CA GLU A 88 17.08 -20.80 3.53
C GLU A 88 15.63 -21.03 3.09
N LYS A 89 14.86 -21.87 3.80
CA LYS A 89 13.44 -22.08 3.51
C LYS A 89 12.66 -20.76 3.60
N LEU A 90 12.93 -19.96 4.63
CA LEU A 90 12.32 -18.64 4.81
C LEU A 90 12.65 -17.67 3.67
N LYS A 91 13.92 -17.56 3.28
CA LYS A 91 14.35 -16.74 2.14
C LYS A 91 13.66 -17.17 0.85
N HIS A 92 13.58 -18.49 0.60
CA HIS A 92 12.91 -19.02 -0.56
C HIS A 92 11.42 -18.65 -0.59
N ALA A 93 10.68 -18.91 0.50
CA ALA A 93 9.26 -18.57 0.60
C ALA A 93 9.00 -17.09 0.34
N TYR A 94 9.79 -16.20 0.96
CA TYR A 94 9.65 -14.76 0.75
C TYR A 94 9.95 -14.35 -0.70
N SER A 95 11.01 -14.91 -1.31
CA SER A 95 11.35 -14.65 -2.71
C SER A 95 10.26 -15.10 -3.68
N GLN A 96 9.61 -16.23 -3.40
CA GLN A 96 8.49 -16.74 -4.18
C GLN A 96 7.30 -15.79 -4.10
N LEU A 97 6.93 -15.32 -2.90
CA LEU A 97 5.87 -14.34 -2.72
C LEU A 97 6.15 -13.03 -3.49
N LEU A 98 7.39 -12.53 -3.43
CA LEU A 98 7.80 -11.34 -4.19
C LEU A 98 7.64 -11.53 -5.69
N SER A 99 8.10 -12.68 -6.23
CA SER A 99 7.95 -12.99 -7.66
C SER A 99 6.49 -13.05 -8.09
N MET A 100 5.63 -13.71 -7.30
CA MET A 100 4.19 -13.78 -7.57
C MET A 100 3.55 -12.39 -7.58
N ASN A 101 3.95 -11.54 -6.63
CA ASN A 101 3.47 -10.16 -6.54
C ASN A 101 3.87 -9.32 -7.76
N GLU A 102 5.11 -9.43 -8.24
CA GLU A 102 5.56 -8.69 -9.42
C GLU A 102 4.80 -9.11 -10.69
N GLU A 103 4.59 -10.42 -10.89
CA GLU A 103 3.76 -10.91 -11.99
C GLU A 103 2.33 -10.34 -11.93
N ARG A 104 1.73 -10.37 -10.74
CA ARG A 104 0.36 -9.88 -10.51
C ARG A 104 0.25 -8.37 -10.68
N LYS A 105 1.23 -7.59 -10.20
CA LYS A 105 1.28 -6.14 -10.43
C LYS A 105 1.39 -5.82 -11.92
N ALA A 106 2.22 -6.54 -12.67
CA ALA A 106 2.35 -6.37 -14.12
C ALA A 106 1.08 -6.80 -14.88
N ALA A 107 0.38 -7.83 -14.43
CA ALA A 107 -0.92 -8.21 -14.97
C ALA A 107 -2.01 -7.18 -14.65
N ARG A 108 -2.01 -6.64 -13.43
CA ARG A 108 -2.96 -5.60 -12.99
C ARG A 108 -2.75 -4.30 -13.76
N SER A 109 -1.51 -3.86 -13.94
CA SER A 109 -1.19 -2.57 -14.58
C SER A 109 -1.73 -2.47 -16.00
N ARG A 110 -1.70 -3.59 -16.74
CA ARG A 110 -2.30 -3.73 -18.08
C ARG A 110 -3.83 -3.61 -18.10
N ARG A 111 -4.49 -3.77 -16.95
CA ARG A 111 -5.95 -3.68 -16.79
C ARG A 111 -6.39 -2.34 -16.17
N ILE A 112 -5.46 -1.49 -15.75
CA ILE A 112 -5.76 -0.16 -15.22
C ILE A 112 -5.87 0.81 -16.37
N THR A 113 -7.04 1.41 -16.52
CA THR A 113 -7.37 2.42 -17.54
C THR A 113 -8.01 3.63 -16.87
N MET A 114 -7.86 4.80 -17.50
CA MET A 114 -8.54 6.01 -17.05
C MET A 114 -10.04 5.91 -17.33
N ARG A 115 -10.86 6.43 -16.41
CA ARG A 115 -12.28 6.63 -16.66
C ARG A 115 -12.50 7.75 -17.69
N PRO A 116 -13.59 7.67 -18.48
CA PRO A 116 -13.93 8.72 -19.43
C PRO A 116 -14.18 10.05 -18.69
N ALA A 117 -13.84 11.15 -19.36
CA ALA A 117 -14.16 12.48 -18.85
C ALA A 117 -15.68 12.65 -18.80
N VAL A 118 -16.19 13.14 -17.66
CA VAL A 118 -17.62 13.47 -17.50
C VAL A 118 -17.88 14.97 -17.70
N SER A 119 -16.88 15.80 -17.40
CA SER A 119 -16.96 17.27 -17.47
C SER A 119 -15.85 17.86 -18.33
N ALA A 120 -16.10 19.05 -18.90
CA ALA A 120 -15.18 19.80 -19.76
C ALA A 120 -15.38 21.32 -19.59
N GLY A 121 -14.41 22.11 -20.06
CA GLY A 121 -14.43 23.57 -20.00
C GLY A 121 -13.66 24.14 -18.80
N PRO A 122 -13.76 25.47 -18.54
CA PRO A 122 -12.87 26.16 -17.61
C PRO A 122 -12.88 25.61 -16.17
N GLU A 123 -14.05 25.19 -15.66
CA GLU A 123 -14.16 24.61 -14.31
C GLU A 123 -13.45 23.25 -14.20
N ALA A 124 -13.45 22.46 -15.29
CA ALA A 124 -12.74 21.19 -15.36
C ALA A 124 -11.22 21.41 -15.52
N GLU A 125 -10.81 22.40 -16.31
CA GLU A 125 -9.39 22.77 -16.48
C GLU A 125 -8.78 23.27 -15.17
N GLU A 126 -9.51 24.09 -14.40
CA GLU A 126 -9.07 24.55 -13.08
C GLU A 126 -8.89 23.38 -12.10
N ALA A 127 -9.84 22.42 -12.09
CA ALA A 127 -9.73 21.22 -11.27
C ALA A 127 -8.51 20.36 -11.63
N ILE A 128 -8.27 20.16 -12.94
CA ILE A 128 -7.12 19.44 -13.46
C ILE A 128 -5.81 20.12 -13.07
N GLN A 129 -5.75 21.45 -13.19
CA GLN A 129 -4.56 22.22 -12.82
C GLN A 129 -4.23 22.02 -11.33
N VAL A 130 -5.21 22.20 -10.45
CA VAL A 130 -5.02 22.11 -9.00
C VAL A 130 -4.66 20.68 -8.58
N ALA A 131 -5.26 19.68 -9.22
CA ALA A 131 -4.88 18.29 -9.04
C ALA A 131 -3.43 18.02 -9.46
N GLY A 132 -3.00 18.56 -10.62
CA GLY A 132 -1.63 18.46 -11.09
C GLY A 132 -0.63 19.14 -10.15
N GLU A 133 -0.95 20.34 -9.66
CA GLU A 133 -0.13 21.04 -8.66
C GLU A 133 -0.03 20.25 -7.34
N ALA A 134 -1.12 19.63 -6.89
CA ALA A 134 -1.11 18.78 -5.70
C ALA A 134 -0.26 17.53 -5.91
N LEU A 135 -0.33 16.89 -7.09
CA LEU A 135 0.49 15.74 -7.45
C LEU A 135 1.99 16.08 -7.40
N LEU A 136 2.38 17.23 -7.97
CA LEU A 136 3.78 17.66 -8.01
C LEU A 136 4.38 17.97 -6.62
N LYS A 137 3.56 18.22 -5.60
CA LYS A 137 4.06 18.36 -4.22
C LYS A 137 4.55 17.03 -3.65
N SER A 138 3.88 15.93 -4.00
CA SER A 138 4.23 14.58 -3.56
C SER A 138 5.22 13.89 -4.50
N TYR A 139 5.15 14.21 -5.80
CA TYR A 139 5.99 13.64 -6.85
C TYR A 139 6.57 14.77 -7.72
N PRO A 140 7.63 15.47 -7.27
CA PRO A 140 8.18 16.62 -7.97
C PRO A 140 8.62 16.36 -9.41
N ASP A 141 9.06 15.13 -9.71
CA ASP A 141 9.53 14.71 -11.03
C ASP A 141 8.43 14.11 -11.92
N ALA A 142 7.17 14.10 -11.45
CA ALA A 142 6.07 13.54 -12.21
C ALA A 142 5.77 14.36 -13.47
N LYS A 143 5.57 13.66 -14.59
CA LYS A 143 5.06 14.27 -15.83
C LYS A 143 3.65 13.77 -16.10
N VAL A 144 2.66 14.64 -15.94
CA VAL A 144 1.27 14.35 -16.32
C VAL A 144 1.20 14.18 -17.85
N LEU A 145 0.66 13.06 -18.29
CA LEU A 145 0.51 12.70 -19.71
C LEU A 145 -0.93 12.86 -20.17
N LYS A 146 -1.90 12.52 -19.32
CA LYS A 146 -3.33 12.69 -19.57
C LYS A 146 -4.06 13.00 -18.27
N ALA A 147 -5.10 13.81 -18.36
CA ALA A 147 -5.93 14.20 -17.23
C ALA A 147 -7.41 14.22 -17.64
N SER A 148 -8.30 13.83 -16.74
CA SER A 148 -9.74 13.93 -16.92
C SER A 148 -10.46 14.16 -15.60
N VAL A 149 -11.52 14.97 -15.62
CA VAL A 149 -12.51 14.99 -14.54
C VAL A 149 -13.42 13.78 -14.73
N VAL A 150 -13.46 12.88 -13.74
CA VAL A 150 -14.12 11.56 -13.83
C VAL A 150 -15.35 11.43 -12.94
N LYS A 151 -15.67 12.48 -12.19
CA LYS A 151 -16.88 12.60 -11.37
C LYS A 151 -17.46 14.00 -11.55
N GLU A 152 -18.78 14.11 -11.73
CA GLU A 152 -19.41 15.43 -11.77
C GLU A 152 -19.24 16.18 -10.46
N TRP A 153 -19.25 17.50 -10.51
CA TRP A 153 -19.20 18.32 -9.31
C TRP A 153 -20.46 18.15 -8.48
N GLU A 154 -20.32 17.61 -7.28
CA GLU A 154 -21.41 17.39 -6.35
C GLU A 154 -21.35 18.40 -5.21
N GLN A 155 -22.50 18.96 -4.83
CA GLN A 155 -22.61 19.75 -3.62
C GLN A 155 -22.75 18.83 -2.41
N LYS A 156 -21.95 19.08 -1.38
CA LYS A 156 -21.96 18.36 -0.10
C LYS A 156 -22.17 19.34 1.05
N ARG A 157 -22.73 18.81 2.12
CA ARG A 157 -22.92 19.49 3.39
C ARG A 157 -22.47 18.54 4.49
N THR A 158 -21.50 18.98 5.27
CA THR A 158 -21.05 18.25 6.47
C THR A 158 -21.32 19.10 7.69
N GLU A 159 -21.84 18.47 8.72
CA GLU A 159 -22.06 19.08 10.02
C GLU A 159 -21.18 18.37 11.03
N ASN A 160 -20.24 19.10 11.62
CA ASN A 160 -19.29 18.54 12.57
C ASN A 160 -19.06 19.51 13.73
N TRP A 161 -18.62 18.96 14.85
CA TRP A 161 -18.04 19.76 15.91
C TRP A 161 -16.61 20.15 15.51
N LEU A 162 -16.27 21.43 15.65
CA LEU A 162 -14.92 21.93 15.37
C LEU A 162 -13.88 21.34 16.36
N ASP A 163 -14.33 20.96 17.54
CA ASP A 163 -13.50 20.52 18.65
C ASP A 163 -14.03 19.22 19.28
N ASN A 164 -13.13 18.49 19.94
CA ASN A 164 -13.49 17.29 20.69
C ASN A 164 -14.35 17.60 21.91
N THR A 165 -14.31 18.85 22.40
CA THR A 165 -15.14 19.36 23.49
C THR A 165 -16.57 19.72 23.07
N ARG A 166 -16.88 19.64 21.76
CA ARG A 166 -18.21 19.91 21.18
C ARG A 166 -18.77 21.27 21.58
N THR A 167 -17.92 22.30 21.62
CA THR A 167 -18.32 23.66 22.00
C THR A 167 -18.71 24.51 20.81
N GLN A 168 -18.23 24.16 19.61
CA GLN A 168 -18.55 24.89 18.39
C GLN A 168 -19.04 23.95 17.28
N TRP A 169 -20.31 24.11 16.93
CA TRP A 169 -20.91 23.44 15.78
C TRP A 169 -20.54 24.18 14.50
N VAL A 170 -20.07 23.45 13.49
CA VAL A 170 -19.70 24.01 12.19
C VAL A 170 -20.42 23.26 11.09
N VAL A 171 -21.08 24.05 10.23
CA VAL A 171 -21.66 23.59 8.99
C VAL A 171 -20.72 24.01 7.87
N ARG A 172 -20.18 23.02 7.14
CA ARG A 172 -19.37 23.25 5.95
C ARG A 172 -20.16 22.84 4.73
N ASN A 173 -20.35 23.77 3.79
CA ASN A 173 -20.88 23.52 2.47
C ASN A 173 -19.71 23.57 1.48
N PHE A 174 -19.56 22.56 0.64
CA PHE A 174 -18.51 22.51 -0.36
C PHE A 174 -19.00 21.79 -1.61
N ARG A 175 -18.30 21.99 -2.72
CA ARG A 175 -18.43 21.13 -3.91
C ARG A 175 -17.19 20.26 -4.03
N GLU A 176 -17.37 19.02 -4.44
CA GLU A 176 -16.29 18.07 -4.69
C GLU A 176 -16.42 17.44 -6.08
N THR A 177 -15.28 17.06 -6.65
CA THR A 177 -15.15 16.25 -7.85
C THR A 177 -13.92 15.34 -7.71
N SER A 178 -13.72 14.46 -8.69
CA SER A 178 -12.54 13.60 -8.77
C SER A 178 -11.87 13.80 -10.12
N VAL A 179 -10.56 13.96 -10.10
CA VAL A 179 -9.72 14.06 -11.28
C VAL A 179 -8.82 12.84 -11.35
N GLU A 180 -8.74 12.20 -12.50
CA GLU A 180 -7.74 11.18 -12.78
C GLU A 180 -6.60 11.77 -13.60
N LEU A 181 -5.36 11.52 -13.14
CA LEU A 181 -4.13 11.92 -13.81
C LEU A 181 -3.34 10.67 -14.15
N ALA A 182 -3.14 10.38 -15.43
CA ALA A 182 -2.11 9.42 -15.86
C ALA A 182 -0.79 10.17 -15.96
N ALA A 183 0.18 9.77 -15.15
CA ALA A 183 1.49 10.42 -15.11
C ALA A 183 2.63 9.42 -15.17
N ARG A 184 3.75 9.88 -15.74
CA ARG A 184 5.01 9.16 -15.73
C ARG A 184 5.82 9.60 -14.51
N ILE A 185 6.27 8.64 -13.72
CA ILE A 185 7.06 8.82 -12.50
C ILE A 185 8.36 8.04 -12.60
N ASN A 186 9.43 8.52 -11.97
CA ASN A 186 10.71 7.80 -11.83
C ASN A 186 11.23 7.19 -13.15
N GLY A 187 11.27 7.98 -14.23
CA GLY A 187 11.74 7.51 -15.54
C GLY A 187 10.62 6.92 -16.40
N ASN A 188 10.52 5.59 -16.47
CA ASN A 188 9.60 4.88 -17.38
C ASN A 188 8.38 4.25 -16.69
N ASN A 189 8.21 4.46 -15.38
CA ASN A 189 7.04 3.96 -14.67
C ASN A 189 5.85 4.88 -14.91
N HIS A 190 4.68 4.28 -15.06
CA HIS A 190 3.44 5.01 -15.29
C HIS A 190 2.44 4.63 -14.21
N SER A 191 1.76 5.64 -13.66
CA SER A 191 0.75 5.47 -12.62
C SER A 191 -0.48 6.31 -12.95
N LEU A 192 -1.64 5.76 -12.59
CA LEU A 192 -2.91 6.46 -12.51
C LEU A 192 -3.07 7.01 -11.09
N PHE A 193 -3.26 8.32 -10.99
CA PHE A 193 -3.54 9.01 -9.74
C PHE A 193 -4.99 9.47 -9.73
N CYS A 194 -5.75 9.08 -8.71
CA CYS A 194 -7.07 9.64 -8.47
C CYS A 194 -6.95 10.73 -7.41
N MET A 195 -7.30 11.95 -7.79
CA MET A 195 -7.20 13.16 -6.99
C MET A 195 -8.59 13.59 -6.57
N HIS A 196 -8.78 13.82 -5.28
CA HIS A 196 -9.96 14.53 -4.79
C HIS A 196 -9.75 16.02 -5.03
N VAL A 197 -10.77 16.71 -5.52
CA VAL A 197 -10.74 18.16 -5.71
C VAL A 197 -11.98 18.76 -5.08
N GLU A 198 -11.81 19.78 -4.26
CA GLU A 198 -12.91 20.44 -3.57
C GLU A 198 -12.75 21.96 -3.51
N LYS A 199 -13.88 22.65 -3.41
CA LYS A 199 -13.95 24.09 -3.12
C LYS A 199 -15.08 24.39 -2.16
N ASP A 200 -14.80 25.23 -1.17
CA ASP A 200 -15.80 25.66 -0.20
C ASP A 200 -16.84 26.58 -0.86
N VAL A 201 -18.07 26.54 -0.34
CA VAL A 201 -19.13 27.47 -0.70
C VAL A 201 -19.26 28.48 0.43
N ASN A 202 -18.89 29.74 0.14
CA ASN A 202 -18.99 30.84 1.07
C ASN A 202 -20.47 31.19 1.36
N PRO A 203 -20.77 31.87 2.49
CA PRO A 203 -22.14 32.25 2.84
C PRO A 203 -22.83 33.16 1.81
N ASP A 204 -22.08 33.91 1.03
CA ASP A 204 -22.57 34.77 -0.07
C ASP A 204 -22.82 34.01 -1.38
N GLY A 205 -22.62 32.69 -1.39
CA GLY A 205 -22.76 31.82 -2.55
C GLY A 205 -21.55 31.81 -3.47
N THR A 206 -20.49 32.57 -3.17
CA THR A 206 -19.23 32.52 -3.92
C THR A 206 -18.44 31.25 -3.57
N TYR A 207 -17.50 30.89 -4.44
CA TYR A 207 -16.62 29.76 -4.19
C TYR A 207 -15.31 30.22 -3.53
N GLY A 208 -14.91 29.50 -2.49
CA GLY A 208 -13.60 29.62 -1.86
C GLY A 208 -12.49 29.03 -2.73
N ARG A 209 -11.27 28.99 -2.18
CA ARG A 209 -10.12 28.43 -2.88
C ARG A 209 -10.32 26.94 -3.15
N ILE A 210 -10.07 26.54 -4.39
CA ILE A 210 -10.01 25.15 -4.80
C ILE A 210 -8.75 24.46 -4.23
N SER A 211 -8.91 23.24 -3.74
CA SER A 211 -7.84 22.43 -3.17
C SER A 211 -7.94 21.00 -3.65
N SER A 212 -6.83 20.26 -3.58
CA SER A 212 -6.78 18.86 -4.00
C SER A 212 -5.81 18.06 -3.14
N HIS A 213 -6.10 16.76 -3.00
CA HIS A 213 -5.22 15.78 -2.40
C HIS A 213 -5.35 14.42 -3.11
N LEU A 214 -4.30 13.60 -3.00
CA LEU A 214 -4.27 12.25 -3.56
C LEU A 214 -5.20 11.32 -2.78
N MET A 215 -6.11 10.63 -3.47
CA MET A 215 -6.93 9.57 -2.88
C MET A 215 -6.24 8.21 -2.99
N PHE A 216 -5.82 7.84 -4.20
CA PHE A 216 -5.11 6.58 -4.44
C PHE A 216 -4.22 6.67 -5.68
N GLU A 217 -3.23 5.79 -5.70
CA GLU A 217 -2.31 5.55 -6.82
C GLU A 217 -2.45 4.09 -7.27
N GLU A 218 -2.53 3.85 -8.58
CA GLU A 218 -2.40 2.51 -9.16
C GLU A 218 -1.38 2.54 -10.31
N MET A 219 -0.45 1.59 -10.33
CA MET A 219 0.45 1.41 -11.48
C MET A 219 -0.37 1.08 -12.73
N MET A 220 -0.04 1.70 -13.85
CA MET A 220 -0.71 1.47 -15.13
C MET A 220 0.31 1.20 -16.24
N ALA A 221 -0.07 0.43 -17.25
CA ALA A 221 0.74 0.24 -18.44
C ALA A 221 0.70 1.50 -19.32
N ALA A 222 1.81 1.84 -19.98
CA ALA A 222 1.90 3.02 -20.84
C ALA A 222 0.90 2.97 -22.01
N GLU A 223 0.60 1.78 -22.53
CA GLU A 223 -0.39 1.54 -23.59
C GLU A 223 -1.82 1.92 -23.20
N ASN A 224 -2.12 1.99 -21.89
CA ASN A 224 -3.43 2.40 -21.39
C ASN A 224 -3.59 3.92 -21.27
N ILE A 225 -2.55 4.69 -21.62
CA ILE A 225 -2.58 6.15 -21.68
C ILE A 225 -2.95 6.55 -23.11
N SER A 226 -4.19 6.26 -23.48
CA SER A 226 -4.82 6.70 -24.74
C SER A 226 -5.83 7.79 -24.42
#